data_AF-C2ET01-F1
#
_entry.id   AF-C2ET01-F1
#
_cell.length_a   1.000
_cell.length_b   1.000
_cell.length_c   1.000
_cell.angle_alpha   90.00
_cell.angle_beta   90.00
_cell.angle_gamma   90.00
#
_symmetry.space_group_name_H-M   'P 1'
#
loop_
_entity.id
_entity.type
_entity.pdbx_description
1 polymer ?
#
loop_
_entity_poly.entity_id
_entity_poly.type
_entity_poly.pdbx_seq_one_letter_code
_entity_poly.pdbx_strand_id
1 'polypeptide(L)'
;MARNATNKLLHKAKKSKSDEFYTQYCDIENELQYYREHFSDKVVYCNCDDPRVSNFFKYFAVNFDNLGLKKLIASCYVENKEGFSSSEAAKNGFYYEYHKENG
;
A
#
# COMPACT_ATOMS: atom_id res chain seq x y z
N MET A 1 -1.74 -41.46 -3.49
CA MET A 1 -2.84 -40.66 -2.91
C MET A 1 -3.12 -39.48 -3.82
N ALA A 2 -4.27 -39.45 -4.51
CA ALA A 2 -4.64 -38.31 -5.34
C ALA A 2 -5.04 -37.14 -4.44
N ARG A 3 -4.28 -36.04 -4.49
CA ARG A 3 -4.60 -34.82 -3.76
C ARG A 3 -5.93 -34.28 -4.27
N ASN A 4 -6.96 -34.30 -3.42
CA ASN A 4 -8.28 -33.78 -3.75
C ASN A 4 -8.22 -32.24 -3.67
N ALA A 5 -7.58 -31.63 -4.67
CA ALA A 5 -7.43 -30.19 -4.78
C ALA A 5 -8.80 -29.59 -5.13
N THR A 6 -9.60 -29.32 -4.11
CA THR A 6 -10.88 -28.63 -4.27
C THR A 6 -10.66 -27.26 -4.92
N ASN A 7 -11.59 -26.82 -5.77
CA ASN A 7 -11.51 -25.51 -6.45
C ASN A 7 -11.21 -24.35 -5.46
N LYS A 8 -11.69 -24.45 -4.22
CA LYS A 8 -11.40 -23.48 -3.14
C LYS A 8 -9.92 -23.38 -2.79
N LEU A 9 -9.18 -24.50 -2.77
CA LEU A 9 -7.73 -24.52 -2.56
C LEU A 9 -6.99 -23.91 -3.76
N LEU A 10 -7.44 -24.18 -5.00
CA LEU A 10 -6.87 -23.54 -6.19
C LEU A 10 -7.07 -22.03 -6.20
N HIS A 11 -8.27 -21.54 -5.87
CA HIS A 11 -8.54 -20.10 -5.78
C HIS A 11 -7.73 -19.43 -4.68
N LYS A 12 -7.59 -20.07 -3.51
CA LYS A 12 -6.74 -19.57 -2.42
C LYS A 12 -5.27 -19.50 -2.83
N ALA A 13 -4.75 -20.53 -3.49
CA ALA A 13 -3.37 -20.54 -3.98
C ALA A 13 -3.12 -19.47 -5.04
N LYS A 14 -4.06 -19.25 -5.97
CA LYS A 14 -3.97 -18.16 -6.97
C LYS A 14 -3.95 -16.78 -6.31
N LYS A 15 -4.81 -16.55 -5.31
CA LYS A 15 -4.82 -15.29 -4.54
C LYS A 15 -3.52 -15.11 -3.75
N SER A 16 -3.06 -16.17 -3.07
CA SER A 16 -1.80 -16.16 -2.33
C SER A 16 -0.61 -15.85 -3.23
N LYS A 17 -0.57 -16.38 -4.46
CA LYS A 17 0.48 -16.08 -5.45
C LYS A 17 0.47 -14.61 -5.90
N SER A 18 -0.70 -13.96 -5.88
CA SER A 18 -0.80 -12.52 -6.11
C SER A 18 -0.30 -11.70 -4.92
N ASP A 19 -0.48 -12.21 -3.69
CA ASP A 19 -0.03 -11.58 -2.45
C ASP A 19 1.47 -11.80 -2.16
N GLU A 20 2.13 -12.79 -2.79
CA GLU A 20 3.58 -13.05 -2.65
C GLU A 20 4.47 -11.85 -3.02
N PHE A 21 3.95 -10.90 -3.80
CA PHE A 21 4.66 -9.68 -4.19
C PHE A 21 4.46 -8.52 -3.21
N TYR A 22 3.48 -8.62 -2.30
CA TYR A 22 3.15 -7.56 -1.36
C TYR A 22 3.66 -7.87 0.03
N THR A 23 4.21 -6.86 0.69
CA THR A 23 4.69 -6.98 2.07
C THR A 23 3.50 -7.11 3.02
N GLN A 24 3.57 -8.11 3.93
CA GLN A 24 2.55 -8.24 4.95
C GLN A 24 2.73 -7.18 6.02
N TYR A 25 1.63 -6.79 6.65
CA TYR A 25 1.65 -5.80 7.72
C TYR A 25 2.58 -6.21 8.88
N CYS A 26 2.56 -7.49 9.29
CA CYS A 26 3.44 -7.98 10.35
C CYS A 26 4.92 -7.87 10.01
N ASP A 27 5.29 -8.07 8.75
CA ASP A 27 6.68 -7.96 8.31
C ASP A 27 7.16 -6.51 8.39
N ILE A 28 6.28 -5.56 8.01
CA ILE A 28 6.55 -4.13 8.13
C ILE A 28 6.75 -3.74 9.60
N GLU A 29 5.89 -4.20 10.50
CA GLU A 29 6.02 -3.92 11.94
C GLU A 29 7.32 -4.48 12.52
N ASN A 30 7.64 -5.72 12.16
CA ASN A 30 8.83 -6.41 12.63
C ASN A 30 10.13 -5.75 12.15
N GLU A 31 10.14 -5.18 10.93
CA GLU A 31 11.31 -4.50 10.40
C GLU A 31 11.41 -3.06 10.94
N LEU A 32 10.33 -2.28 10.85
CA LEU A 32 10.37 -0.84 11.14
C LEU A 32 10.51 -0.51 12.62
N GLN A 33 10.28 -1.45 13.53
CA GLN A 33 10.55 -1.25 14.95
C GLN A 33 11.99 -0.83 15.25
N TYR A 34 12.96 -1.27 14.44
CA TYR A 34 14.38 -0.96 14.61
C TYR A 34 14.76 0.43 14.08
N TYR A 35 13.90 1.06 13.29
CA TYR A 35 14.20 2.32 12.59
C TYR A 35 13.42 3.52 13.13
N ARG A 36 12.64 3.35 14.22
CA ARG A 36 11.73 4.37 14.75
C ARG A 36 12.38 5.73 14.95
N GLU A 37 13.60 5.77 15.51
CA GLU A 37 14.32 7.01 15.80
C GLU A 37 14.78 7.76 14.54
N HIS A 38 14.87 7.08 13.39
CA HIS A 38 15.31 7.68 12.14
C HIS A 38 14.20 8.41 11.38
N PHE A 39 12.94 8.28 11.82
CA PHE A 39 11.78 8.87 11.15
C PHE A 39 11.43 10.29 11.61
N SER A 40 12.00 10.78 12.72
CA SER A 40 11.72 12.13 13.20
C SER A 40 12.00 13.20 12.14
N ASP A 41 11.02 14.07 11.92
CA ASP A 41 11.03 15.16 10.94
C ASP A 41 11.25 14.72 9.48
N LYS A 42 11.09 13.43 9.18
CA LYS A 42 11.25 12.90 7.83
C LYS A 42 9.95 12.94 7.04
N VAL A 43 10.14 12.94 5.72
CA VAL A 43 9.09 12.72 4.74
C VAL A 43 9.24 11.31 4.21
N VAL A 44 8.21 10.49 4.36
CA VAL A 44 8.20 9.11 3.85
C VAL A 44 7.39 9.04 2.57
N TYR A 45 8.00 8.49 1.53
CA TYR A 45 7.34 8.19 0.26
C TYR A 45 6.90 6.71 0.24
N CYS A 46 5.61 6.50 0.03
CA CYS A 46 4.98 5.20 -0.14
C CYS A 46 4.71 4.98 -1.63
N ASN A 47 5.52 4.14 -2.27
CA ASN A 47 5.21 3.62 -3.59
C ASN A 47 4.06 2.61 -3.48
N CYS A 48 2.83 3.07 -3.68
CA CYS A 48 1.66 2.20 -3.71
C CYS A 48 0.86 2.40 -5.00
N ASP A 49 0.11 1.37 -5.37
CA ASP A 49 -0.88 1.45 -6.45
C ASP A 49 -2.15 2.12 -5.93
N ASP A 50 -2.60 1.74 -4.72
CA ASP A 50 -3.69 2.41 -4.01
C ASP A 50 -3.36 2.54 -2.50
N PRO A 51 -3.27 3.77 -1.96
CA PRO A 51 -2.97 4.00 -0.55
C PRO A 51 -4.04 3.45 0.40
N ARG A 52 -5.28 3.24 -0.06
CA ARG A 52 -6.38 2.71 0.77
C ARG A 52 -6.18 1.24 1.15
N VAL A 53 -5.47 0.48 0.33
CA VAL A 53 -5.23 -0.96 0.52
C VAL A 53 -3.78 -1.29 0.89
N SER A 54 -2.85 -0.33 0.76
CA SER A 54 -1.44 -0.54 1.06
C SER A 54 -1.20 -0.68 2.57
N ASN A 55 -0.68 -1.84 2.98
CA ASN A 55 -0.24 -2.07 4.36
C ASN A 55 0.91 -1.14 4.78
N PHE A 56 1.77 -0.77 3.83
CA PHE A 56 2.90 0.14 4.06
C PHE A 56 2.41 1.55 4.39
N PHE A 57 1.52 2.09 3.53
CA PHE A 57 0.88 3.37 3.79
C PHE A 57 0.12 3.35 5.13
N LYS A 58 -0.66 2.30 5.36
CA LYS A 58 -1.43 2.11 6.59
C LYS A 58 -0.54 2.15 7.83
N TYR A 59 0.61 1.47 7.83
CA TYR A 59 1.52 1.46 8.97
C TYR A 59 1.99 2.88 9.33
N PHE A 60 2.50 3.63 8.35
CA PHE A 60 3.01 4.97 8.63
C PHE A 60 1.91 5.98 8.92
N ALA A 61 0.73 5.84 8.31
CA ALA A 61 -0.41 6.71 8.62
C ALA A 61 -0.91 6.51 10.06
N VAL A 62 -1.01 5.26 10.53
CA VAL A 62 -1.42 4.94 11.91
C VAL A 62 -0.35 5.35 12.93
N ASN A 63 0.93 5.21 12.58
CA ASN A 63 2.05 5.54 13.47
C ASN A 63 2.63 6.94 13.21
N PHE A 64 1.91 7.80 12.48
CA PHE A 64 2.46 9.06 11.97
C PHE A 64 3.04 9.94 13.09
N ASP A 65 2.25 10.15 14.15
CA ASP A 65 2.66 10.93 15.31
C ASP A 65 3.70 10.20 16.16
N ASN A 66 3.57 8.87 16.33
CA ASN A 66 4.50 8.06 17.11
C ASN A 66 5.91 8.03 16.48
N LEU A 67 6.00 8.14 15.15
CA LEU A 67 7.24 8.18 14.40
C LEU A 67 7.78 9.61 14.23
N GLY A 68 7.03 10.64 14.64
CA GLY A 68 7.43 12.03 14.48
C GLY A 68 7.56 12.48 13.02
N LEU A 69 6.75 11.91 12.12
CA LEU A 69 6.85 12.21 10.70
C LEU A 69 6.41 13.65 10.39
N LYS A 70 7.10 14.26 9.43
CA LYS A 70 6.75 15.59 8.92
C LYS A 70 5.66 15.52 7.85
N LYS A 71 5.75 14.54 6.96
CA LYS A 71 4.82 14.34 5.84
C LYS A 71 4.88 12.90 5.37
N LEU A 72 3.76 12.43 4.83
CA LEU A 72 3.70 11.18 4.10
C LEU A 72 3.17 11.42 2.68
N ILE A 73 3.82 10.83 1.68
CA ILE A 73 3.45 10.99 0.27
C ILE A 73 3.18 9.60 -0.30
N ALA A 74 2.05 9.41 -0.97
CA ALA A 74 1.68 8.13 -1.58
C ALA A 74 1.38 8.30 -3.06
N SER A 75 2.01 7.49 -3.91
CA SER A 75 1.58 7.38 -5.30
C SER A 75 0.24 6.66 -5.38
N CYS A 76 -0.58 7.05 -6.36
CA CYS A 76 -1.84 6.38 -6.69
C CYS A 76 -1.83 6.08 -8.18
N TYR A 77 -1.77 4.80 -8.52
CA TYR A 77 -1.94 4.34 -9.89
C TYR A 77 -3.43 4.22 -10.20
N VAL A 78 -3.84 4.79 -11.33
CA VAL A 78 -5.20 4.61 -11.85
C VAL A 78 -5.07 3.86 -13.16
N GLU A 79 -5.61 2.65 -13.19
CA GLU A 79 -5.71 1.90 -14.44
C GLU A 79 -6.65 2.66 -15.38
N ASN A 80 -6.11 3.14 -16.49
CA ASN A 80 -6.93 3.68 -17.58
C ASN A 80 -7.74 2.52 -18.16
N LYS A 81 -9.04 2.50 -17.86
CA LYS A 81 -10.00 1.62 -18.52
C LYS A 81 -10.27 2.12 -19.94
N GLU A 82 -9.23 2.09 -20.77
CA GLU A 82 -9.31 2.33 -22.21
C GLU A 82 -9.95 1.11 -22.87
N GLY A 83 -11.25 0.93 -22.66
CA GLY A 83 -12.07 0.03 -23.45
C GLY A 83 -12.62 0.79 -24.65
N PHE A 84 -11.85 0.87 -25.76
CA PHE A 84 -12.19 1.17 -27.18
C PHE A 84 -13.23 2.25 -27.56
N SER A 85 -13.98 2.87 -26.65
CA SER A 85 -14.97 3.90 -26.93
C SER A 85 -15.45 4.47 -25.62
N SER A 86 -14.95 5.64 -25.23
CA SER A 86 -15.68 6.65 -24.45
C SER A 86 -14.81 7.89 -24.33
N SER A 87 -15.35 9.02 -24.75
CA SER A 87 -14.78 10.37 -24.75
C SER A 87 -14.61 10.99 -23.35
N GLU A 88 -14.31 10.19 -22.33
CA GLU A 88 -14.09 10.68 -20.97
C GLU A 88 -12.59 10.85 -20.72
N ALA A 89 -12.17 12.01 -20.21
CA ALA A 89 -10.77 12.32 -19.98
C ALA A 89 -10.06 11.24 -19.14
N ALA A 90 -8.98 10.68 -19.69
CA ALA A 90 -8.13 9.70 -19.03
C ALA A 90 -7.78 10.16 -17.61
N LYS A 91 -8.01 9.30 -16.60
CA LYS A 91 -7.66 9.60 -15.22
C LYS A 91 -6.17 9.36 -15.05
N ASN A 92 -5.40 10.44 -14.98
CA ASN A 92 -3.97 10.36 -14.70
C ASN A 92 -3.72 9.85 -13.27
N GLY A 93 -2.60 9.15 -13.07
CA GLY A 93 -2.10 8.85 -11.74
C GLY A 93 -1.88 10.14 -10.94
N PHE A 94 -2.07 10.07 -9.63
CA PHE A 94 -1.94 11.22 -8.74
C PHE A 94 -1.14 10.84 -7.50
N TYR A 95 -0.74 11.85 -6.72
CA TYR A 95 -0.13 11.65 -5.42
C TYR A 95 -1.06 12.14 -4.33
N TYR A 96 -1.12 11.40 -3.23
CA TYR A 96 -1.82 11.80 -2.01
C TYR A 96 -0.79 12.23 -0.98
N GLU A 97 -0.95 13.43 -0.42
CA GLU A 97 -0.10 13.92 0.66
C GLU A 97 -0.89 13.94 1.97
N TYR A 98 -0.32 13.32 3.00
CA TYR A 98 -0.80 13.42 4.37
C TYR A 98 0.14 14.30 5.17
N HIS A 99 -0.43 15.35 5.77
CA HIS A 99 0.26 16.33 6.61
C HIS A 99 -0.35 16.29 8.00
N LYS A 100 0.46 16.61 9.00
CA LYS A 100 -0.08 16.90 10.32
C LYS A 100 -0.93 18.17 10.23
N GLU A 101 -2.22 18.09 10.56
CA GLU A 101 -2.96 19.31 10.88
C GLU A 101 -2.35 19.87 12.16
N ASN A 102 -1.69 21.01 12.05
CA ASN A 102 -1.23 21.77 13.21
C ASN A 102 -2.49 22.22 13.97
N GLY A 103 -2.77 21.56 15.10
CA GLY A 103 -3.69 22.08 16.11
C GLY A 103 -3.13 23.32 16.78
#